data_AF-A0A7S4NX29-F1
#
_entry.id   AF-A0A7S4NX29-F1
#
_cell.length_a   1.000
_cell.length_b   1.000
_cell.length_c   1.000
_cell.angle_alpha   90.00
_cell.angle_beta   90.00
_cell.angle_gamma   90.00
#
_symmetry.space_group_name_H-M   'P 1'
#
loop_
_entity.id
_entity.type
_entity.pdbx_description
1 polymer ?
#
loop_
_entity_poly.entity_id
_entity_poly.type
_entity_poly.pdbx_seq_one_letter_code
_entity_poly.pdbx_strand_id
1 'polypeptide(L)'
;YGKTTAIITNGWCLTEEYLTPFKGWLDWVTISLDSAIPEVHAKLGRGFRNGEKPLTNEHYLRASEAISKAGMKLKISTVVTKLNKDEDMSEFIRDLNPCRWKIFQCLYIEGENDGRVDEFLITKDELQEFLKRHEKLTNDGIKMYASTEDTKNGYACITPAGCFLDDGENIHKYSRPILEVGVDEAWKDIDYKPENFRARGGMYDWKATQGCSMGGVSSRDIEDIGIAPITTEKKEKNQTRKVSTRDKQQPAVPWWNASAIFIPAVLFVALLVSIIIGRL
;
A
#
# COMPACT_ATOMS: atom_id res chain seq x y z
N TYR A 1 24.22 1.44 -8.55
CA TYR A 1 23.78 2.84 -8.68
C TYR A 1 22.59 2.91 -9.61
N GLY A 2 21.57 3.73 -9.31
CA GLY A 2 20.37 3.87 -10.16
C GLY A 2 19.08 3.22 -9.63
N LYS A 3 19.08 2.72 -8.39
CA LYS A 3 17.87 2.19 -7.74
C LYS A 3 17.43 3.16 -6.65
N THR A 4 16.15 3.44 -6.59
CA THR A 4 15.55 4.17 -5.47
C THR A 4 15.29 3.21 -4.33
N THR A 5 15.59 3.64 -3.11
CA THR A 5 15.40 2.89 -1.89
C THR A 5 14.23 3.46 -1.11
N ALA A 6 13.34 2.59 -0.65
CA ALA A 6 12.17 2.99 0.09
C ALA A 6 11.90 2.00 1.22
N ILE A 7 11.26 2.47 2.28
CA ILE A 7 10.67 1.61 3.31
C ILE A 7 9.18 1.94 3.47
N ILE A 8 8.40 0.94 3.84
CA ILE A 8 7.02 1.11 4.29
C ILE A 8 6.96 0.67 5.75
N THR A 9 6.36 1.50 6.61
CA THR A 9 6.30 1.25 8.05
C THR A 9 5.01 1.82 8.65
N ASN A 10 4.61 1.31 9.81
CA ASN A 10 3.51 1.89 10.60
C ASN A 10 3.91 3.19 11.32
N GLY A 11 5.19 3.58 11.26
CA GLY A 11 5.69 4.83 11.85
C GLY A 11 6.11 4.74 13.32
N TRP A 12 5.89 3.62 14.01
CA TRP A 12 6.10 3.50 15.46
C TRP A 12 7.51 3.87 15.92
N CYS A 13 8.54 3.34 15.25
CA CYS A 13 9.95 3.59 15.60
C CYS A 13 10.55 4.82 14.90
N LEU A 14 9.76 5.60 14.15
CA LEU A 14 10.31 6.70 13.37
C LEU A 14 10.64 7.89 14.28
N THR A 15 11.93 8.01 14.61
CA THR A 15 12.51 9.17 15.26
C THR A 15 13.68 9.71 14.44
N GLU A 16 14.17 10.90 14.77
CA GLU A 16 15.34 11.47 14.12
C GLU A 16 16.58 10.58 14.33
N GLU A 17 16.76 10.02 15.52
CA GLU A 17 17.85 9.09 15.85
C GLU A 17 17.76 7.81 15.03
N TYR A 18 16.55 7.27 14.85
CA TYR A 18 16.33 6.07 14.04
C TYR A 18 16.65 6.31 12.56
N LEU A 19 16.31 7.48 12.03
CA LEU A 19 16.50 7.80 10.62
C LEU A 19 17.91 8.26 10.27
N THR A 20 18.67 8.77 11.24
CA THR A 20 20.01 9.34 11.03
C THR A 20 20.99 8.38 10.31
N PRO A 21 21.08 7.09 10.67
CA PRO A 21 21.96 6.14 9.98
C PRO A 21 21.63 5.91 8.49
N PHE A 22 20.39 6.23 8.07
CA PHE A 22 19.92 6.00 6.71
C PHE A 22 20.02 7.24 5.80
N LYS A 23 20.49 8.38 6.32
CA LYS A 23 20.69 9.59 5.51
C LYS A 23 21.63 9.29 4.34
N GLY A 24 21.20 9.61 3.13
CA GLY A 24 21.93 9.33 1.87
C GLY A 24 21.80 7.88 1.36
N TRP A 25 21.21 6.97 2.13
CA TRP A 25 20.97 5.57 1.75
C TRP A 25 19.50 5.26 1.49
N LEU A 26 18.59 6.04 2.07
CA LEU A 26 17.15 5.89 1.96
C LEU A 26 16.54 7.11 1.28
N ASP A 27 15.82 6.91 0.18
CA ASP A 27 15.21 8.00 -0.59
C ASP A 27 13.79 8.33 -0.11
N TRP A 28 13.00 7.30 0.22
CA TRP A 28 11.58 7.44 0.59
C TRP A 28 11.22 6.70 1.87
N VAL A 29 10.41 7.35 2.70
CA VAL A 29 9.73 6.70 3.83
C VAL A 29 8.23 6.76 3.57
N THR A 30 7.60 5.60 3.55
CA THR A 30 6.15 5.47 3.48
C THR A 30 5.58 5.16 4.85
N ILE A 31 4.71 6.02 5.36
CA ILE A 31 3.96 5.76 6.59
C ILE A 31 2.61 5.18 6.20
N SER A 32 2.27 4.02 6.74
CA SER A 32 0.92 3.47 6.70
C SER A 32 0.07 4.18 7.74
N LEU A 33 -0.97 4.88 7.28
CA LEU A 33 -1.83 5.74 8.08
C LEU A 33 -3.24 5.66 7.50
N ASP A 34 -4.14 5.00 8.21
CA ASP A 34 -5.49 4.73 7.69
C ASP A 34 -6.54 5.75 8.13
N SER A 35 -6.20 6.65 9.04
CA SER A 35 -7.14 7.59 9.67
C SER A 35 -6.35 8.68 10.40
N ALA A 36 -6.92 9.88 10.48
CA ALA A 36 -6.52 10.99 11.32
C ALA A 36 -7.14 10.90 12.73
N ILE A 37 -7.94 9.87 13.00
CA ILE A 37 -8.63 9.65 14.27
C ILE A 37 -8.01 8.42 14.96
N PRO A 38 -7.25 8.59 16.06
CA PRO A 38 -6.59 7.46 16.74
C PRO A 38 -7.55 6.34 17.16
N GLU A 39 -8.79 6.66 17.52
CA GLU A 39 -9.81 5.67 17.89
C GLU A 39 -10.21 4.77 16.71
N VAL A 40 -10.14 5.28 15.47
CA VAL A 40 -10.37 4.48 14.26
C VAL A 40 -9.18 3.53 14.05
N HIS A 41 -7.94 3.98 14.27
CA HIS A 41 -6.77 3.09 14.27
C HIS A 41 -6.92 1.97 15.31
N ALA A 42 -7.35 2.28 16.53
CA ALA A 42 -7.59 1.28 17.56
C ALA A 42 -8.62 0.23 17.12
N LYS A 43 -9.75 0.66 16.52
CA LYS A 43 -10.77 -0.24 15.97
C LYS A 43 -10.27 -1.09 14.80
N LEU A 44 -9.34 -0.56 14.00
CA LEU A 44 -8.65 -1.28 12.93
C LEU A 44 -7.54 -2.21 13.46
N GLY A 45 -7.35 -2.32 14.79
CA GLY A 45 -6.26 -3.09 15.41
C GLY A 45 -4.88 -2.46 15.27
N ARG A 46 -4.80 -1.20 14.81
CA ARG A 46 -3.54 -0.46 14.63
C ARG A 46 -3.11 0.18 15.95
N GLY A 47 -1.98 -0.28 16.48
CA GLY A 47 -1.40 0.24 17.71
C GLY A 47 -0.62 -0.85 18.44
N PHE A 48 0.03 -0.49 19.54
CA PHE A 48 0.68 -1.48 20.40
C PHE A 48 -0.37 -2.48 20.93
N ARG A 49 -0.02 -3.77 20.99
CA ARG A 49 -0.92 -4.85 21.44
C ARG A 49 -2.31 -4.81 20.78
N ASN A 50 -2.37 -4.80 19.45
CA ASN A 50 -3.62 -4.88 18.70
C ASN A 50 -4.58 -3.70 18.95
N GLY A 51 -4.05 -2.47 18.89
CA GLY A 51 -4.86 -1.25 19.01
C GLY A 51 -5.05 -0.71 20.43
N GLU A 52 -4.48 -1.33 21.47
CA GLU A 52 -4.55 -0.79 22.85
C GLU A 52 -3.95 0.63 22.96
N LYS A 53 -2.96 0.94 22.13
CA LYS A 53 -2.34 2.27 22.06
C LYS A 53 -2.09 2.64 20.59
N PRO A 54 -3.07 3.25 19.90
CA PRO A 54 -2.84 3.82 18.58
C PRO A 54 -1.81 4.94 18.68
N LEU A 55 -1.06 5.17 17.61
CA LEU A 55 -0.18 6.32 17.52
C LEU A 55 -1.01 7.60 17.47
N THR A 56 -0.54 8.65 18.15
CA THR A 56 -1.20 9.97 18.13
C THR A 56 -0.85 10.71 16.84
N ASN A 57 -1.67 11.69 16.47
CA ASN A 57 -1.36 12.57 15.34
C ASN A 57 -0.04 13.32 15.55
N GLU A 58 0.24 13.74 16.78
CA GLU A 58 1.53 14.35 17.16
C GLU A 58 2.73 13.44 16.88
N HIS A 59 2.58 12.12 17.05
CA HIS A 59 3.64 11.17 16.69
C HIS A 59 3.89 11.16 15.18
N TYR A 60 2.83 11.11 14.37
CA TYR A 60 2.96 11.13 12.92
C TYR A 60 3.54 12.45 12.41
N LEU A 61 3.18 13.59 13.01
CA LEU A 61 3.77 14.91 12.70
C LEU A 61 5.27 14.95 13.04
N ARG A 62 5.66 14.46 14.22
CA ARG A 62 7.09 14.35 14.56
C ARG A 62 7.85 13.42 13.61
N ALA A 63 7.22 12.33 13.17
CA ALA A 63 7.81 11.42 12.20
C ALA A 63 7.97 12.09 10.82
N SER A 64 6.97 12.84 10.33
CA SER A 64 7.08 13.56 9.05
C SER A 64 8.19 14.62 9.09
N GLU A 65 8.31 15.35 10.20
CA GLU A 65 9.42 16.30 10.42
C GLU A 65 10.78 15.59 10.43
N ALA A 66 10.91 14.46 11.12
CA ALA A 66 12.16 13.70 11.17
C ALA A 66 12.58 13.17 9.80
N ILE A 67 11.62 12.69 8.99
CA ILE A 67 11.84 12.25 7.60
C ILE A 67 12.35 13.43 6.76
N SER A 68 11.68 14.59 6.86
CA SER A 68 12.06 15.81 6.13
C SER A 68 13.48 16.28 6.51
N LYS A 69 13.79 16.36 7.81
CA LYS A 69 15.14 16.70 8.33
C LYS A 69 16.22 15.71 7.91
N ALA A 70 15.85 14.46 7.65
CA ALA A 70 16.76 13.45 7.13
C ALA A 70 16.99 13.55 5.61
N GLY A 71 16.32 14.47 4.93
CA GLY A 71 16.40 14.66 3.47
C GLY A 71 15.65 13.59 2.67
N MET A 72 14.77 12.84 3.33
CA MET A 72 13.99 11.76 2.72
C MET A 72 12.62 12.28 2.27
N LYS A 73 12.05 11.69 1.22
CA LYS A 73 10.70 12.01 0.76
C LYS A 73 9.65 11.22 1.55
N LEU A 74 8.59 11.90 1.98
CA LEU A 74 7.46 11.25 2.65
C LEU A 74 6.41 10.79 1.63
N LYS A 75 5.91 9.56 1.85
CA LYS A 75 4.70 9.04 1.24
C LYS A 75 3.74 8.58 2.33
N ILE A 76 2.45 8.80 2.14
CA ILE A 76 1.41 8.20 2.98
C ILE A 76 0.72 7.07 2.20
N SER A 77 0.44 5.97 2.88
CA SER A 77 -0.38 4.87 2.37
C SER A 77 -1.59 4.67 3.28
N THR A 78 -2.79 4.72 2.71
CA THR A 78 -4.07 4.58 3.42
C THR A 78 -4.89 3.45 2.81
N VAL A 79 -5.36 2.52 3.64
CA VAL A 79 -6.40 1.56 3.25
C VAL A 79 -7.76 2.13 3.65
N VAL A 80 -8.63 2.36 2.68
CA VAL A 80 -9.99 2.83 2.91
C VAL A 80 -10.88 1.64 3.22
N THR A 81 -11.55 1.70 4.36
CA THR A 81 -12.41 0.67 4.95
C THR A 81 -13.77 1.29 5.33
N LYS A 82 -14.73 0.46 5.73
CA LYS A 82 -16.01 0.97 6.27
C LYS A 82 -15.85 1.93 7.45
N LEU A 83 -14.74 1.86 8.20
CA LEU A 83 -14.52 2.70 9.38
C LEU A 83 -14.01 4.11 9.06
N ASN A 84 -13.44 4.34 7.88
CA ASN A 84 -12.81 5.63 7.52
C ASN A 84 -13.30 6.19 6.17
N LYS A 85 -14.14 5.48 5.42
CA LYS A 85 -14.62 5.92 4.09
C LYS A 85 -15.32 7.29 4.10
N ASP A 86 -15.91 7.68 5.23
CA ASP A 86 -16.62 8.94 5.41
C ASP A 86 -15.75 10.02 6.06
N GLU A 87 -14.50 9.71 6.41
CA GLU A 87 -13.57 10.63 7.06
C GLU A 87 -13.07 11.71 6.07
N ASP A 88 -12.89 12.93 6.59
CA ASP A 88 -12.13 13.99 5.92
C ASP A 88 -10.77 14.12 6.63
N MET A 89 -9.72 13.68 5.95
CA MET A 89 -8.33 13.71 6.40
C MET A 89 -7.56 14.89 5.81
N SER A 90 -8.23 15.83 5.12
CA SER A 90 -7.56 16.87 4.33
C SER A 90 -6.61 17.74 5.14
N GLU A 91 -7.03 18.21 6.32
CA GLU A 91 -6.18 19.03 7.18
C GLU A 91 -4.96 18.25 7.65
N PHE A 92 -5.17 17.02 8.15
CA PHE A 92 -4.07 16.22 8.68
C PHE A 92 -3.06 15.79 7.59
N ILE A 93 -3.54 15.43 6.40
CA ILE A 93 -2.66 15.11 5.27
C ILE A 93 -1.87 16.35 4.82
N ARG A 94 -2.48 17.55 4.88
CA ARG A 94 -1.78 18.82 4.60
C ARG A 94 -0.68 19.08 5.62
N ASP A 95 -0.95 18.86 6.91
CA ASP A 95 0.03 19.05 7.98
C ASP A 95 1.21 18.07 7.86
N LEU A 96 0.95 16.82 7.44
CA LEU A 96 2.00 15.84 7.18
C LEU A 96 2.84 16.19 5.93
N ASN A 97 2.28 16.96 5.00
CA ASN A 97 2.90 17.40 3.74
C ASN A 97 3.63 16.30 2.95
N PRO A 98 2.95 15.18 2.59
CA PRO A 98 3.60 14.11 1.85
C PRO A 98 3.74 14.45 0.37
N CYS A 99 4.84 13.99 -0.24
CA CYS A 99 5.03 14.09 -1.69
C CYS A 99 4.04 13.23 -2.48
N ARG A 100 3.47 12.21 -1.83
CA ARG A 100 2.51 11.30 -2.44
C ARG A 100 1.59 10.68 -1.40
N TRP A 101 0.30 10.61 -1.72
CA TRP A 101 -0.69 9.87 -0.96
C TRP A 101 -1.22 8.70 -1.80
N LYS A 102 -0.88 7.48 -1.40
CA LYS A 102 -1.37 6.24 -2.03
C LYS A 102 -2.57 5.72 -1.25
N ILE A 103 -3.67 5.52 -1.95
CA ILE A 103 -4.94 5.12 -1.36
C ILE A 103 -5.28 3.74 -1.91
N PHE A 104 -5.68 2.82 -1.04
CA PHE A 104 -6.01 1.44 -1.37
C PHE A 104 -7.46 1.17 -0.97
N GLN A 105 -8.20 0.51 -1.84
CA GLN A 105 -9.45 -0.14 -1.45
C GLN A 105 -9.13 -1.28 -0.48
N CYS A 106 -9.91 -1.46 0.59
CA CYS A 106 -9.86 -2.70 1.36
C CYS A 106 -10.36 -3.87 0.50
N LEU A 107 -9.54 -4.90 0.33
CA LEU A 107 -9.82 -6.06 -0.51
C LEU A 107 -9.78 -7.36 0.28
N TYR A 108 -10.62 -8.30 -0.12
CA TYR A 108 -10.58 -9.69 0.33
C TYR A 108 -9.47 -10.45 -0.38
N ILE A 109 -8.72 -11.25 0.37
CA ILE A 109 -7.69 -12.16 -0.15
C ILE A 109 -7.85 -13.50 0.57
N GLU A 110 -8.20 -14.53 -0.20
CA GLU A 110 -8.38 -15.90 0.27
C GLU A 110 -7.12 -16.42 0.94
N GLY A 111 -7.29 -17.04 2.12
CA GLY A 111 -6.20 -17.59 2.93
C GLY A 111 -5.47 -16.54 3.78
N GLU A 112 -5.65 -15.25 3.51
CA GLU A 112 -4.95 -14.17 4.21
C GLU A 112 -5.84 -13.48 5.23
N ASN A 113 -7.08 -13.12 4.86
CA ASN A 113 -7.96 -12.31 5.71
C ASN A 113 -9.39 -12.87 5.86
N ASP A 114 -9.55 -14.17 5.63
CA ASP A 114 -10.81 -14.91 5.76
C ASP A 114 -11.54 -14.63 7.08
N GLY A 115 -12.81 -14.27 6.96
CA GLY A 115 -13.73 -13.99 8.08
C GLY A 115 -13.35 -12.79 8.94
N ARG A 116 -12.29 -12.05 8.60
CA ARG A 116 -11.79 -10.89 9.36
C ARG A 116 -11.92 -9.57 8.62
N VAL A 117 -12.08 -9.60 7.29
CA VAL A 117 -12.12 -8.38 6.47
C VAL A 117 -13.54 -7.92 6.13
N ASP A 118 -14.55 -8.78 6.24
CA ASP A 118 -15.90 -8.55 5.71
C ASP A 118 -16.57 -7.26 6.24
N GLU A 119 -16.32 -6.94 7.51
CA GLU A 119 -16.83 -5.72 8.14
C GLU A 119 -16.10 -4.44 7.68
N PHE A 120 -14.94 -4.57 7.03
CA PHE A 120 -14.11 -3.47 6.55
C PHE A 120 -14.20 -3.22 5.05
N LEU A 121 -14.70 -4.18 4.27
CA LEU A 121 -14.81 -4.08 2.81
C LEU A 121 -15.69 -2.89 2.38
N ILE A 122 -15.26 -2.20 1.32
CA ILE A 122 -15.99 -1.10 0.68
C ILE A 122 -16.19 -1.37 -0.80
N THR A 123 -17.21 -0.75 -1.37
CA THR A 123 -17.45 -0.70 -2.81
C THR A 123 -16.51 0.28 -3.52
N LYS A 124 -16.42 0.18 -4.85
CA LYS A 124 -15.67 1.16 -5.66
C LYS A 124 -16.29 2.56 -5.56
N ASP A 125 -17.62 2.67 -5.49
CA ASP A 125 -18.32 3.95 -5.39
C ASP A 125 -18.01 4.65 -4.06
N GLU A 126 -17.99 3.92 -2.95
CA GLU A 126 -17.57 4.46 -1.64
C GLU A 126 -16.12 4.94 -1.66
N LEU A 127 -15.22 4.24 -2.35
CA LEU A 127 -13.86 4.72 -2.56
C LEU A 127 -13.85 6.01 -3.40
N GLN A 128 -14.65 6.10 -4.45
CA GLN A 128 -14.73 7.32 -5.27
C GLN A 128 -15.23 8.52 -4.47
N GLU A 129 -16.19 8.32 -3.55
CA GLU A 129 -16.64 9.37 -2.63
C GLU A 129 -15.50 9.84 -1.72
N PHE A 130 -14.71 8.92 -1.19
CA PHE A 130 -13.50 9.26 -0.42
C PHE A 130 -12.51 10.06 -1.26
N LEU A 131 -12.22 9.65 -2.50
CA LEU A 131 -11.29 10.36 -3.38
C LEU A 131 -11.78 11.77 -3.71
N LYS A 132 -13.06 11.91 -4.05
CA LYS A 132 -13.70 13.20 -4.38
C LYS A 132 -13.65 14.16 -3.19
N ARG A 133 -13.88 13.69 -1.97
CA ARG A 133 -13.80 14.51 -0.75
C ARG A 133 -12.44 15.18 -0.59
N HIS A 134 -11.38 14.48 -0.99
CA HIS A 134 -10.00 14.90 -0.80
C HIS A 134 -9.34 15.49 -2.06
N GLU A 135 -10.08 15.60 -3.18
CA GLU A 135 -9.53 16.00 -4.49
C GLU A 135 -8.78 17.35 -4.45
N LYS A 136 -9.21 18.26 -3.56
CA LYS A 136 -8.63 19.59 -3.39
C LYS A 136 -7.18 19.58 -2.89
N LEU A 137 -6.71 18.50 -2.26
CA LEU A 137 -5.31 18.36 -1.84
C LEU A 137 -4.34 18.35 -3.02
N THR A 138 -4.81 18.01 -4.23
CA THR A 138 -3.99 18.10 -5.43
C THR A 138 -3.60 19.54 -5.76
N ASN A 139 -4.41 20.53 -5.37
CA ASN A 139 -4.07 21.95 -5.49
C ASN A 139 -2.91 22.35 -4.56
N ASP A 140 -2.71 21.58 -3.48
CA ASP A 140 -1.62 21.77 -2.53
C ASP A 140 -0.33 21.02 -2.98
N GLY A 141 -0.33 20.46 -4.19
CA GLY A 141 0.80 19.70 -4.75
C GLY A 141 0.89 18.25 -4.27
N ILE A 142 -0.07 17.76 -3.49
CA ILE A 142 -0.08 16.40 -2.96
C ILE A 142 -0.65 15.46 -4.03
N LYS A 143 0.22 14.60 -4.59
CA LYS A 143 -0.19 13.65 -5.63
C LYS A 143 -0.96 12.47 -5.04
N MET A 144 -2.23 12.32 -5.39
CA MET A 144 -3.11 11.24 -4.92
C MET A 144 -3.25 10.12 -5.96
N TYR A 145 -3.13 8.86 -5.53
CA TYR A 145 -3.31 7.72 -6.42
C TYR A 145 -4.05 6.57 -5.74
N ALA A 146 -5.16 6.16 -6.33
CA ALA A 146 -5.92 5.00 -5.86
C ALA A 146 -5.40 3.68 -6.43
N SER A 147 -5.63 2.59 -5.71
CA SER A 147 -5.47 1.21 -6.16
C SER A 147 -6.71 0.44 -5.73
N THR A 148 -7.32 -0.23 -6.70
CA THR A 148 -8.48 -1.11 -6.54
C THR A 148 -8.08 -2.53 -6.91
N GLU A 149 -9.04 -3.45 -6.87
CA GLU A 149 -8.90 -4.80 -7.44
C GLU A 149 -8.39 -4.80 -8.89
N ASP A 150 -8.69 -3.77 -9.68
CA ASP A 150 -8.30 -3.67 -11.09
C ASP A 150 -6.79 -3.46 -11.28
N THR A 151 -6.07 -3.13 -10.20
CA THR A 151 -4.62 -2.84 -10.24
C THR A 151 -3.75 -3.94 -9.60
N LYS A 152 -4.32 -5.13 -9.37
CA LYS A 152 -3.59 -6.32 -8.93
C LYS A 152 -2.51 -6.76 -9.91
N ASN A 153 -1.55 -7.53 -9.43
CA ASN A 153 -0.32 -7.91 -10.12
C ASN A 153 0.46 -6.70 -10.68
N GLY A 154 0.18 -5.49 -10.17
CA GLY A 154 0.92 -4.27 -10.48
C GLY A 154 2.14 -4.05 -9.58
N TYR A 155 2.49 -5.03 -8.73
CA TYR A 155 3.69 -5.04 -7.90
C TYR A 155 4.52 -6.27 -8.19
N ALA A 156 5.84 -6.08 -8.25
CA ALA A 156 6.81 -7.16 -8.23
C ALA A 156 7.29 -7.33 -6.78
N CYS A 157 6.65 -8.23 -6.03
CA CYS A 157 6.94 -8.43 -4.60
C CYS A 157 7.76 -9.71 -4.41
N ILE A 158 8.77 -9.64 -3.53
CA ILE A 158 9.53 -10.81 -3.08
C ILE A 158 9.19 -11.02 -1.60
N THR A 159 8.80 -12.24 -1.24
CA THR A 159 8.50 -12.63 0.14
C THR A 159 9.77 -12.83 0.97
N PRO A 160 9.68 -12.88 2.30
CA PRO A 160 10.83 -13.24 3.15
C PRO A 160 11.43 -14.62 2.83
N ALA A 161 10.65 -15.53 2.26
CA ALA A 161 11.13 -16.84 1.79
C ALA A 161 11.89 -16.78 0.46
N GLY A 162 12.01 -15.59 -0.15
CA GLY A 162 12.70 -15.40 -1.42
C GLY A 162 11.90 -15.84 -2.64
N CYS A 163 10.56 -15.87 -2.56
CA CYS A 163 9.67 -16.18 -3.68
C CYS A 163 9.02 -14.89 -4.22
N PHE A 164 8.76 -14.82 -5.52
CA PHE A 164 7.87 -13.81 -6.05
C PHE A 164 6.42 -14.07 -5.62
N LEU A 165 5.65 -13.01 -5.40
CA LEU A 165 4.22 -13.05 -5.09
C LEU A 165 3.39 -12.72 -6.35
N ASP A 166 2.33 -13.49 -6.56
CA ASP A 166 1.24 -13.22 -7.51
C ASP A 166 -0.07 -13.08 -6.72
N ASP A 167 -0.75 -11.95 -6.88
CA ASP A 167 -1.98 -11.57 -6.18
C ASP A 167 -3.19 -11.39 -7.13
N GLY A 168 -3.12 -11.94 -8.35
CA GLY A 168 -4.11 -11.71 -9.41
C GLY A 168 -5.50 -12.28 -9.12
N GLU A 169 -5.60 -13.49 -8.57
CA GLU A 169 -6.85 -14.24 -8.42
C GLU A 169 -7.53 -14.09 -7.05
N ASN A 170 -7.34 -12.97 -6.34
CA ASN A 170 -7.76 -12.82 -4.92
C ASN A 170 -7.15 -13.88 -3.98
N ILE A 171 -6.09 -14.56 -4.40
CA ILE A 171 -5.35 -15.54 -3.59
C ILE A 171 -3.87 -15.29 -3.82
N HIS A 172 -3.07 -15.41 -2.78
CA HIS A 172 -1.63 -15.32 -2.91
C HIS A 172 -1.06 -16.63 -3.45
N LYS A 173 -0.40 -16.53 -4.61
CA LYS A 173 0.43 -17.59 -5.19
C LYS A 173 1.88 -17.16 -5.13
N TYR A 174 2.78 -18.13 -5.04
CA TYR A 174 4.20 -17.88 -4.88
C TYR A 174 4.99 -18.63 -5.94
N SER A 175 6.03 -17.99 -6.48
CA SER A 175 6.99 -18.67 -7.33
C SER A 175 7.81 -19.70 -6.55
N ARG A 176 8.57 -20.53 -7.27
CA ARG A 176 9.70 -21.24 -6.66
C ARG A 176 10.73 -20.24 -6.07
N PRO A 177 11.49 -20.61 -5.03
CA PRO A 177 12.46 -19.71 -4.41
C PRO A 177 13.54 -19.24 -5.39
N ILE A 178 13.78 -17.94 -5.45
CA ILE A 178 14.74 -17.30 -6.36
C ILE A 178 16.15 -17.88 -6.19
N LEU A 179 16.54 -18.20 -4.94
CA LEU A 179 17.87 -18.77 -4.65
C LEU A 179 18.02 -20.23 -5.12
N GLU A 180 16.92 -20.92 -5.41
CA GLU A 180 16.93 -22.30 -5.92
C GLU A 180 16.94 -22.35 -7.45
N VAL A 181 16.10 -21.54 -8.10
CA VAL A 181 15.86 -21.63 -9.56
C VAL A 181 16.41 -20.44 -10.36
N GLY A 182 16.83 -19.35 -9.69
CA GLY A 182 17.22 -18.10 -10.32
C GLY A 182 16.03 -17.16 -10.60
N VAL A 183 16.34 -15.88 -10.84
CA VAL A 183 15.33 -14.83 -11.05
C VAL A 183 14.45 -15.12 -12.25
N ASP A 184 15.04 -15.47 -13.40
CA ASP A 184 14.30 -15.64 -14.66
C ASP A 184 13.33 -16.82 -14.61
N GLU A 185 13.71 -17.93 -13.97
CA GLU A 185 12.82 -19.10 -13.82
C GLU A 185 11.73 -18.87 -12.78
N ALA A 186 12.05 -18.22 -11.65
CA ALA A 186 11.05 -17.85 -10.66
C ALA A 186 10.04 -16.83 -11.23
N TRP A 187 10.49 -15.91 -12.09
CA TRP A 187 9.62 -14.91 -12.70
C TRP A 187 8.58 -15.51 -13.65
N LYS A 188 8.89 -16.64 -14.30
CA LYS A 188 7.93 -17.37 -15.17
C LYS A 188 6.77 -17.98 -14.40
N ASP A 189 6.91 -18.13 -13.08
CA ASP A 189 5.87 -18.71 -12.22
C ASP A 189 4.79 -17.69 -11.82
N ILE A 190 4.96 -16.40 -12.15
CA ILE A 190 4.02 -15.32 -11.76
C ILE A 190 3.45 -14.57 -12.97
N ASP A 191 2.24 -14.03 -12.82
CA ASP A 191 1.55 -13.24 -13.85
C ASP A 191 1.59 -11.72 -13.58
N TYR A 192 2.80 -11.15 -13.52
CA TYR A 192 2.99 -9.70 -13.37
C TYR A 192 2.35 -8.91 -14.52
N LYS A 193 1.63 -7.83 -14.20
CA LYS A 193 0.93 -6.95 -15.15
C LYS A 193 1.57 -5.56 -15.20
N PRO A 194 2.49 -5.28 -16.13
CA PRO A 194 3.12 -3.97 -16.29
C PRO A 194 2.13 -2.82 -16.50
N GLU A 195 1.01 -3.07 -17.17
CA GLU A 195 -0.10 -2.14 -17.37
C GLU A 195 -0.73 -1.72 -16.03
N ASN A 196 -0.91 -2.65 -15.10
CA ASN A 196 -1.48 -2.38 -13.78
C ASN A 196 -0.51 -1.59 -12.91
N PHE A 197 0.81 -1.83 -13.05
CA PHE A 197 1.84 -0.98 -12.44
C PHE A 197 1.76 0.47 -12.93
N ARG A 198 1.50 0.70 -14.22
CA ARG A 198 1.31 2.05 -14.76
C ARG A 198 -0.01 2.67 -14.29
N ALA A 199 -1.11 1.93 -14.41
CA ALA A 199 -2.46 2.40 -14.05
C ALA A 199 -2.56 2.86 -12.58
N ARG A 200 -1.82 2.21 -11.66
CA ARG A 200 -1.77 2.61 -10.25
C ARG A 200 -0.82 3.79 -9.96
N GLY A 201 -0.26 4.40 -10.99
CA GLY A 201 0.68 5.52 -10.96
C GLY A 201 2.12 5.13 -10.56
N GLY A 202 2.55 3.90 -10.84
CA GLY A 202 3.89 3.41 -10.46
C GLY A 202 5.06 4.12 -11.16
N MET A 203 4.80 4.77 -12.28
CA MET A 203 5.75 5.63 -12.98
C MET A 203 5.70 7.04 -12.37
N TYR A 204 6.77 7.44 -11.68
CA TYR A 204 6.94 8.80 -11.17
C TYR A 204 8.41 9.09 -10.90
N ASP A 205 8.74 10.35 -10.59
CA ASP A 205 10.10 10.70 -10.21
C ASP A 205 10.47 10.14 -8.84
N TRP A 206 11.10 8.97 -8.89
CA TRP A 206 11.60 8.26 -7.74
C TRP A 206 12.91 8.84 -7.20
N LYS A 207 13.57 9.77 -7.91
CA LYS A 207 14.84 10.34 -7.46
C LYS A 207 14.62 11.28 -6.28
N ALA A 208 15.45 11.16 -5.24
CA ALA A 208 15.47 12.13 -4.15
C ALA A 208 16.30 13.37 -4.56
N THR A 209 15.70 14.30 -5.30
CA THR A 209 16.18 15.70 -5.27
C THR A 209 15.56 16.37 -4.04
N GLN A 210 16.37 17.12 -3.29
CA GLN A 210 16.09 17.56 -1.92
C GLN A 210 14.68 18.13 -1.71
N GLY A 211 13.99 17.61 -0.69
CA GLY A 211 12.71 18.13 -0.20
C GLY A 211 11.51 17.91 -1.13
N CYS A 212 10.31 18.03 -0.57
CA CYS A 212 9.11 18.27 -1.35
C CYS A 212 9.05 19.78 -1.64
N SER A 213 9.65 20.24 -2.74
CA SER A 213 9.70 21.66 -3.05
C SER A 213 8.30 22.20 -3.36
N MET A 214 7.89 23.23 -2.62
CA MET A 214 6.77 24.10 -2.99
C MET A 214 7.07 24.74 -4.35
N GLY A 215 6.27 24.42 -5.37
CA GLY A 215 6.05 25.25 -6.56
C GLY A 215 7.26 25.55 -7.46
N GLY A 216 7.39 24.74 -8.52
CA GLY A 216 8.04 25.14 -9.75
C GLY A 216 7.34 24.44 -10.91
N VAL A 217 6.41 25.12 -11.57
CA VAL A 217 5.78 24.62 -12.81
C VAL A 217 6.88 24.53 -13.86
N SER A 218 7.44 23.34 -14.09
CA SER A 218 8.30 23.07 -15.25
C SER A 218 7.73 21.93 -16.06
N SER A 219 7.33 22.28 -17.29
CA SER A 219 6.88 21.46 -18.42
C SER A 219 5.77 20.45 -18.11
N ARG A 220 4.57 20.76 -18.61
CA ARG A 220 3.39 19.88 -18.78
C ARG A 220 3.81 18.40 -18.90
N ASP A 221 3.63 17.65 -17.82
CA ASP A 221 3.60 16.19 -17.91
C ASP A 221 2.26 15.85 -18.56
N ILE A 222 2.32 15.15 -19.69
CA ILE A 222 1.17 14.84 -20.55
C ILE A 222 0.19 13.83 -19.93
N GLU A 223 0.27 13.61 -18.61
CA GLU A 223 -0.49 12.62 -17.85
C GLU A 223 -1.33 13.23 -16.70
N ASP A 224 -1.39 14.56 -16.57
CA ASP A 224 -2.29 15.27 -15.61
C ASP A 224 -3.78 15.23 -16.01
N ILE A 225 -4.18 14.30 -16.87
CA ILE A 225 -5.59 14.01 -17.21
C ILE A 225 -5.83 12.54 -16.90
N GLY A 226 -6.39 12.26 -15.71
CA GLY A 226 -6.55 10.87 -15.29
C GLY A 226 -7.34 10.63 -14.00
N ILE A 227 -8.34 11.43 -13.66
CA ILE A 227 -9.53 10.80 -13.07
C ILE A 227 -10.19 10.11 -14.26
N ALA A 228 -9.81 8.85 -14.53
CA ALA A 228 -10.54 8.07 -15.51
C ALA A 228 -11.97 7.89 -14.98
N PRO A 229 -13.01 8.43 -15.63
CA PRO A 229 -14.36 8.07 -15.27
C PRO A 229 -14.54 6.61 -15.69
N ILE A 230 -14.73 5.72 -14.72
CA ILE A 230 -15.18 4.35 -14.98
C ILE A 230 -16.58 4.47 -15.56
N THR A 231 -16.68 4.41 -16.88
CA THR A 231 -17.96 4.40 -17.59
C THR A 231 -18.71 3.12 -17.25
N THR A 232 -19.92 3.29 -16.72
CA THR A 232 -20.89 2.24 -16.48
C THR A 232 -21.41 1.68 -17.80
N GLU A 233 -20.89 0.52 -18.23
CA GLU A 233 -21.60 -0.31 -19.20
C GLU A 233 -22.15 -1.57 -18.54
N LYS A 234 -23.48 -1.57 -18.39
CA LYS A 234 -24.29 -2.74 -18.09
C LYS A 234 -24.09 -3.82 -19.16
N LYS A 235 -23.67 -5.02 -18.75
CA LYS A 235 -24.17 -6.27 -19.34
C LYS A 235 -24.49 -7.27 -18.26
N GLU A 236 -25.78 -7.41 -18.00
CA GLU A 236 -26.35 -8.61 -17.39
C GLU A 236 -26.00 -9.83 -18.23
N LYS A 237 -25.62 -10.93 -17.56
CA LYS A 237 -26.18 -12.26 -17.80
C LYS A 237 -25.87 -13.19 -16.63
N ASN A 238 -26.96 -13.68 -16.03
CA ASN A 238 -27.04 -14.78 -15.07
C ASN A 238 -26.17 -15.98 -15.46
N GLN A 239 -25.54 -16.61 -14.45
CA GLN A 239 -25.70 -18.05 -14.24
C GLN A 239 -25.28 -18.48 -12.83
N THR A 240 -26.27 -18.95 -12.08
CA THR A 240 -26.16 -19.72 -10.85
C THR A 240 -25.28 -20.96 -11.07
N ARG A 241 -24.20 -21.11 -10.29
CA ARG A 241 -23.53 -22.41 -10.14
C ARG A 241 -23.37 -22.74 -8.67
N LYS A 242 -24.07 -23.80 -8.26
CA LYS A 242 -23.88 -24.54 -7.01
C LYS A 242 -22.43 -25.03 -6.94
N VAL A 243 -21.72 -24.70 -5.86
CA VAL A 243 -20.44 -25.33 -5.53
C VAL A 243 -20.71 -26.54 -4.66
N SER A 244 -20.31 -27.69 -5.21
CA SER A 244 -20.32 -29.02 -4.62
C SER A 244 -19.11 -29.17 -3.69
N THR A 245 -19.36 -29.60 -2.46
CA THR A 245 -18.35 -30.04 -1.49
C THR A 245 -17.61 -31.27 -2.03
N ARG A 246 -16.27 -31.21 -2.10
CA ARG A 246 -15.42 -32.40 -2.08
C ARG A 246 -14.14 -32.12 -1.32
N ASP A 247 -14.03 -32.82 -0.19
CA ASP A 247 -12.82 -33.07 0.58
C ASP A 247 -11.67 -33.52 -0.30
N LYS A 248 -10.49 -32.91 -0.10
CA LYS A 248 -9.20 -33.62 -0.11
C LYS A 248 -8.25 -32.98 0.91
N GLN A 249 -8.06 -33.70 2.00
CA GLN A 249 -6.97 -33.51 2.96
C GLN A 249 -5.63 -33.90 2.33
N GLN A 250 -4.58 -33.11 2.57
CA GLN A 250 -3.19 -33.56 2.76
C GLN A 250 -2.41 -32.50 3.58
N PRO A 251 -1.32 -32.89 4.26
CA PRO A 251 -1.18 -32.63 5.69
C PRO A 251 -0.38 -31.37 6.02
N ALA A 252 -0.81 -30.69 7.08
CA ALA A 252 -0.05 -29.63 7.73
C ALA A 252 1.13 -30.23 8.50
N VAL A 253 2.33 -29.66 8.30
CA VAL A 253 3.49 -29.86 9.16
C VAL A 253 3.57 -28.64 10.09
N PRO A 254 3.43 -28.79 11.42
CA PRO A 254 3.22 -27.65 12.30
C PRO A 254 4.56 -27.02 12.69
N TRP A 255 4.71 -25.72 12.40
CA TRP A 255 5.65 -24.85 13.09
C TRP A 255 4.85 -23.83 13.91
N TRP A 256 5.33 -23.59 15.13
CA TRP A 256 4.99 -22.57 16.13
C TRP A 256 3.82 -22.82 17.08
N ASN A 257 4.21 -23.24 18.29
CA ASN A 257 3.61 -22.79 19.54
C ASN A 257 4.03 -21.34 19.83
N ALA A 258 3.11 -20.60 20.45
CA ALA A 258 3.22 -19.27 21.07
C ALA A 258 2.87 -18.05 20.20
N SER A 259 1.75 -17.42 20.60
CA SER A 259 1.48 -15.96 20.66
C SER A 259 0.44 -15.40 19.70
N ALA A 260 -0.59 -14.81 20.33
CA ALA A 260 -1.42 -13.68 19.90
C ALA A 260 -2.22 -13.78 18.58
N ILE A 261 -3.52 -13.58 18.73
CA ILE A 261 -4.53 -13.45 17.68
C ILE A 261 -4.11 -12.34 16.70
N PHE A 262 -3.62 -12.74 15.52
CA PHE A 262 -3.31 -11.87 14.39
C PHE A 262 -4.62 -11.51 13.67
N ILE A 263 -5.00 -10.24 13.66
CA ILE A 263 -5.93 -9.69 12.65
C ILE A 263 -5.02 -9.00 11.62
N PRO A 264 -4.79 -9.57 10.43
CA PRO A 264 -3.95 -8.96 9.43
C PRO A 264 -4.74 -7.81 8.82
N ALA A 265 -4.49 -6.61 9.33
CA ALA A 265 -4.64 -5.42 8.52
C ALA A 265 -3.80 -5.64 7.26
N VAL A 266 -4.50 -5.75 6.14
CA VAL A 266 -4.00 -5.99 4.79
C VAL A 266 -3.04 -4.87 4.40
N LEU A 267 -1.78 -5.07 4.75
CA LEU A 267 -0.59 -4.83 3.95
C LEU A 267 0.53 -5.33 4.86
N PHE A 268 1.12 -6.47 4.51
CA PHE A 268 2.36 -6.90 5.11
C PHE A 268 3.30 -5.68 5.14
N VAL A 269 3.68 -5.26 6.35
CA VAL A 269 4.93 -4.53 6.60
C VAL A 269 6.04 -5.56 6.36
N ALA A 270 6.15 -6.01 5.11
CA ALA A 270 7.38 -6.56 4.60
C ALA A 270 8.33 -5.37 4.50
N LEU A 271 9.56 -5.58 4.96
CA LEU A 271 10.69 -4.72 4.66
C LEU A 271 10.83 -4.66 3.12
N LEU A 272 10.06 -3.77 2.48
CA LEU A 272 9.94 -3.70 1.04
C LEU A 272 11.11 -2.88 0.53
N VAL A 273 12.28 -3.51 0.41
CA VAL A 273 13.37 -2.98 -0.41
C VAL A 273 12.89 -3.04 -1.86
N SER A 274 12.21 -2.00 -2.31
CA SER A 274 11.83 -1.83 -3.72
C SER A 274 13.09 -1.60 -4.53
N ILE A 275 13.71 -2.66 -5.01
CA ILE A 275 14.77 -2.59 -6.02
C ILE A 275 14.07 -2.32 -7.37
N ILE A 276 14.01 -1.04 -7.78
CA ILE A 276 13.63 -0.70 -9.16
C ILE A 276 14.81 -1.11 -10.06
N ILE A 277 14.66 -2.19 -10.81
CA ILE A 277 15.63 -2.58 -11.85
C ILE A 277 15.28 -1.80 -13.12
N GLY A 278 15.96 -0.67 -13.34
CA GLY A 278 15.98 -0.01 -14.63
C GLY A 278 16.84 -0.83 -15.60
N ARG A 279 16.22 -1.27 -16.71
CA ARG A 279 16.79 -1.77 -17.99
C ARG A 279 18.22 -2.36 -17.93
N LEU A 280 18.31 -3.68 -18.13
CA LEU A 280 19.37 -4.25 -18.96
C LEU A 280 19.10 -3.90 -20.43
#